data_AF-A0A2C5Z2S9-F1
#
_entry.id   AF-A0A2C5Z2S9-F1
#
_cell.length_a   1.000
_cell.length_b   1.000
_cell.length_c   1.000
_cell.angle_alpha   90.00
_cell.angle_beta   90.00
_cell.angle_gamma   90.00
#
_symmetry.space_group_name_H-M   'P 1'
#
loop_
_entity.id
_entity.type
_entity.pdbx_description
1 polymer ?
#
loop_
_entity_poly.entity_id
_entity_poly.type
_entity_poly.pdbx_seq_one_letter_code
_entity_poly.pdbx_strand_id
1 'polypeptide(L)'
;MVALGVLVPLTHGRLGRVWRHAASLEQMASSLAKNPSQTALLDHYWQHHRAVDPSHVLPPSAGLPPSPSTAHARRSSDATLWPAHEHNLSPQHPAWSLTRLLDVFGPLVFPIHRAAVLRKRILISCHAPLHEVCDFVYDFSILSNLPLSIAHQLPPSSHTPRLRPLFAVGINDIAFLTQLSQSRDAAGWIACTTDSILAVKDTLWDVLITMPPAQSSHPQATWPVVESSSRAPIKATQRDLRRFRSLRSGLARIAAAPTSSPVPCAPLQDEAAEEPRFDQVVEPQTWASLAYDGYMWWASAGEQFCAEEHQEAARDAALLADLASPVPSPCSSSRRPSSVQASMPDPSASFPPRRRASDADTARVELALVTYFHRLTSQMLSVMANLINAYPDPYHDESDQDQESDDDDHDDDDHDEDHDDAELLPPSQDVPVLRLDGTFLEAMGLDVWSSADAAFVHDLAAVYFDRRARVDVKGLEVCGVRVC
;
A
#
# COMPACT_ATOMS: atom_id res chain seq x y z
N MET A 1 32.82 17.01 8.17
CA MET A 1 31.56 16.29 7.87
C MET A 1 31.97 14.98 7.21
N VAL A 2 31.48 13.84 7.71
CA VAL A 2 31.83 12.51 7.19
C VAL A 2 30.55 11.89 6.64
N ALA A 3 30.60 11.36 5.42
CA ALA A 3 29.52 10.61 4.80
C ALA A 3 29.97 9.16 4.62
N LEU A 4 29.13 8.22 5.02
CA LEU A 4 29.39 6.79 4.94
C LEU A 4 28.17 6.12 4.32
N GLY A 5 28.41 5.20 3.40
CA GLY A 5 27.36 4.48 2.70
C GLY A 5 27.86 3.10 2.28
N VAL A 6 26.90 2.24 1.95
CA VAL A 6 27.16 0.90 1.41
C VAL A 6 26.41 0.75 0.11
N LEU A 7 27.00 0.04 -0.84
CA LEU A 7 26.33 -0.41 -2.04
C LEU A 7 25.92 -1.86 -1.84
N VAL A 8 24.63 -2.15 -1.99
CA VAL A 8 24.07 -3.47 -1.71
C VAL A 8 23.35 -4.00 -2.95
N PRO A 9 23.60 -5.25 -3.39
CA PRO A 9 22.87 -5.84 -4.50
C PRO A 9 21.40 -6.05 -4.14
N LEU A 10 20.50 -5.76 -5.08
CA LEU A 10 19.05 -5.94 -4.92
C LEU A 10 18.59 -7.39 -5.15
N THR A 11 19.49 -8.37 -5.00
CA THR A 11 19.19 -9.80 -5.21
C THR A 11 18.17 -10.33 -4.21
N HIS A 12 18.10 -9.76 -3.01
CA HIS A 12 17.25 -10.22 -1.90
C HIS A 12 16.17 -9.20 -1.54
N GLY A 13 15.31 -8.85 -2.50
CA GLY A 13 14.16 -7.95 -2.32
C GLY A 13 14.46 -6.47 -2.59
N ARG A 14 13.51 -5.59 -2.22
CA ARG A 14 13.48 -4.16 -2.64
C ARG A 14 14.68 -3.34 -2.17
N LEU A 15 15.20 -3.67 -1.01
CA LEU A 15 16.20 -2.89 -0.29
C LEU A 15 17.54 -3.64 -0.17
N GLY A 16 17.68 -4.82 -0.77
CA GLY A 16 18.87 -5.66 -0.63
C GLY A 16 19.23 -6.02 0.82
N ARG A 17 18.31 -5.83 1.78
CA ARG A 17 18.54 -5.93 3.23
C ARG A 17 19.54 -4.89 3.79
N VAL A 18 19.59 -3.70 3.19
CA VAL A 18 20.49 -2.59 3.58
C VAL A 18 20.39 -2.22 5.07
N TRP A 19 19.21 -2.38 5.67
CA TRP A 19 18.96 -2.11 7.09
C TRP A 19 19.85 -2.93 8.04
N ARG A 20 20.37 -4.10 7.62
CA ARG A 20 21.30 -4.90 8.42
C ARG A 20 22.62 -4.19 8.68
N HIS A 21 22.98 -3.23 7.82
CA HIS A 21 24.22 -2.47 7.89
C HIS A 21 24.05 -1.17 8.68
N ALA A 22 22.82 -0.72 8.94
CA ALA A 22 22.52 0.59 9.51
C ALA A 22 23.20 0.82 10.87
N ALA A 23 23.05 -0.12 11.82
CA ALA A 23 23.63 0.02 13.16
C ALA A 23 25.17 0.11 13.13
N SER A 24 25.82 -0.71 12.29
CA SER A 24 27.28 -0.65 12.13
C SER A 24 27.73 0.65 11.47
N LEU A 25 26.99 1.14 10.47
CA LEU A 25 27.28 2.40 9.80
C LEU A 25 27.16 3.59 10.74
N GLU A 26 26.13 3.62 11.58
CA GLU A 26 25.93 4.67 12.58
C GLU A 26 27.07 4.70 13.61
N GLN A 27 27.50 3.53 14.08
CA GLN A 27 28.62 3.42 15.00
C GLN A 27 29.94 3.87 14.34
N MET A 28 30.19 3.45 13.11
CA MET A 28 31.38 3.87 12.36
C MET A 28 31.36 5.37 12.05
N ALA A 29 30.22 5.93 11.67
CA ALA A 29 30.04 7.36 11.45
C ALA A 29 30.33 8.17 12.71
N SER A 30 29.79 7.74 13.84
CA SER A 30 30.04 8.38 15.15
C SER A 30 31.51 8.33 15.56
N SER A 31 32.21 7.25 15.19
CA SER A 31 33.63 7.05 15.51
C SER A 31 34.54 7.88 14.60
N LEU A 32 34.28 7.88 13.29
CA LEU A 32 35.02 8.64 12.28
C LEU A 32 34.77 10.14 12.36
N ALA A 33 33.59 10.57 12.83
CA ALA A 33 33.32 11.97 13.11
C ALA A 33 34.22 12.53 14.22
N LYS A 34 34.61 11.69 15.20
CA LYS A 34 35.56 12.06 16.26
C LYS A 34 37.01 11.96 15.78
N ASN A 35 37.36 10.88 15.09
CA ASN A 35 38.72 10.60 14.62
C ASN A 35 38.71 10.20 13.12
N PRO A 36 38.94 11.15 12.19
CA PRO A 36 38.85 10.87 10.76
C PRO A 36 39.98 9.98 10.22
N SER A 37 41.09 9.83 10.95
CA SER A 37 42.23 9.00 10.58
C SER A 37 42.03 7.50 10.84
N GLN A 38 40.93 7.09 11.49
CA GLN A 38 40.69 5.71 11.86
C GLN A 38 40.11 4.85 10.72
N THR A 39 40.78 4.84 9.57
CA THR A 39 40.34 4.12 8.36
C THR A 39 40.30 2.60 8.52
N ALA A 40 41.05 2.04 9.49
CA ALA A 40 41.09 0.61 9.78
C ALA A 40 39.70 0.00 10.10
N LEU A 41 38.77 0.80 10.65
CA LEU A 41 37.39 0.35 10.88
C LEU A 41 36.65 0.06 9.57
N LEU A 42 36.88 0.89 8.55
CA LEU A 42 36.29 0.73 7.22
C LEU A 42 36.85 -0.49 6.51
N ASP A 43 38.16 -0.70 6.60
CA ASP A 43 38.82 -1.86 6.00
C ASP A 43 38.31 -3.17 6.61
N HIS A 44 38.21 -3.23 7.95
CA HIS A 44 37.66 -4.39 8.64
C HIS A 44 36.20 -4.65 8.24
N TYR A 45 35.39 -3.60 8.16
CA TYR A 45 33.99 -3.71 7.76
C TYR A 45 33.85 -4.21 6.31
N TRP A 46 34.63 -3.66 5.39
CA TRP A 46 34.66 -4.06 3.98
C TRP A 46 35.07 -5.53 3.82
N GLN A 47 36.12 -5.97 4.51
CA GLN A 47 36.59 -7.36 4.42
C GLN A 47 35.51 -8.37 4.85
N HIS A 48 34.69 -8.02 5.85
CA HIS A 48 33.63 -8.88 6.36
C HIS A 48 32.35 -8.88 5.50
N HIS A 49 32.03 -7.75 4.84
CA HIS A 49 30.75 -7.56 4.15
C HIS A 49 30.86 -7.40 2.63
N ARG A 50 32.05 -7.48 2.05
CA ARG A 50 32.23 -7.44 0.59
C ARG A 50 31.42 -8.56 -0.07
N ALA A 51 30.79 -8.24 -1.20
CA ALA A 51 30.15 -9.26 -2.01
C ALA A 51 31.21 -10.23 -2.54
N VAL A 52 30.96 -11.53 -2.43
CA VAL A 52 31.81 -12.55 -3.05
C VAL A 52 31.41 -12.65 -4.51
N ASP A 53 32.36 -12.43 -5.41
CA ASP A 53 32.13 -12.52 -6.84
C ASP A 53 31.79 -13.97 -7.22
N PRO A 54 30.65 -14.25 -7.89
CA PRO A 54 30.25 -15.61 -8.24
C PRO A 54 31.15 -16.28 -9.30
N SER A 55 32.13 -15.56 -9.84
CA SER A 55 33.09 -16.04 -10.84
C SER A 55 34.18 -16.98 -10.29
N HIS A 56 34.24 -17.22 -8.97
CA HIS A 56 35.32 -18.00 -8.34
C HIS A 56 34.89 -19.27 -7.57
N VAL A 57 33.66 -19.75 -7.76
CA VAL A 57 33.25 -21.07 -7.25
C VAL A 57 33.20 -22.07 -8.40
N LEU A 58 34.27 -22.86 -8.56
CA LEU A 58 34.22 -24.10 -9.33
C LEU A 58 33.16 -25.01 -8.69
N PRO A 59 32.16 -25.52 -9.44
CA PRO A 59 31.20 -26.45 -8.88
C PRO A 59 31.91 -27.76 -8.50
N PRO A 60 31.66 -28.34 -7.32
CA PRO A 60 32.09 -29.70 -7.03
C PRO A 60 31.35 -30.65 -7.97
N SER A 61 32.12 -31.40 -8.78
CA SER A 61 31.64 -32.45 -9.68
C SER A 61 30.77 -33.47 -8.94
N ALA A 62 29.48 -33.56 -9.30
CA ALA A 62 28.69 -34.77 -9.14
C ALA A 62 27.39 -34.71 -9.96
N GLY A 63 27.26 -35.63 -10.92
CA GLY A 63 25.97 -36.14 -11.41
C GLY A 63 25.34 -35.41 -12.60
N LEU A 64 25.24 -36.11 -13.73
CA LEU A 64 24.50 -35.72 -14.94
C LEU A 64 23.02 -35.36 -14.65
N PRO A 65 22.43 -34.36 -15.33
CA PRO A 65 20.98 -34.18 -15.40
C PRO A 65 20.37 -34.91 -16.61
N PRO A 66 19.15 -35.47 -16.52
CA PRO A 66 18.34 -35.80 -17.70
C PRO A 66 17.70 -34.54 -18.33
N SER A 67 17.47 -34.63 -19.65
CA SER A 67 17.00 -33.63 -20.62
C SER A 67 15.75 -32.77 -20.26
N PRO A 68 15.53 -31.65 -20.99
CA PRO A 68 14.69 -30.54 -20.56
C PRO A 68 13.21 -30.74 -20.94
N SER A 69 12.31 -30.42 -20.02
CA SER A 69 10.94 -30.05 -20.35
C SER A 69 10.68 -28.61 -19.90
N THR A 70 10.11 -27.86 -20.83
CA THR A 70 9.69 -26.47 -20.79
C THR A 70 8.83 -26.14 -19.56
N ALA A 71 9.29 -25.20 -18.73
CA ALA A 71 8.42 -24.48 -17.80
C ALA A 71 8.99 -23.09 -17.51
N HIS A 72 8.17 -22.08 -17.84
CA HIS A 72 8.40 -20.66 -17.67
C HIS A 72 8.98 -20.27 -16.31
N ALA A 73 9.98 -19.39 -16.36
CA ALA A 73 10.67 -18.82 -15.22
C ALA A 73 9.72 -18.06 -14.27
N ARG A 74 9.34 -18.71 -13.17
CA ARG A 74 8.66 -18.07 -12.03
C ARG A 74 9.70 -17.33 -11.18
N ARG A 75 9.78 -16.01 -11.29
CA ARG A 75 10.42 -15.16 -10.26
C ARG A 75 9.46 -15.00 -9.07
N SER A 76 9.39 -16.04 -8.25
CA SER A 76 8.77 -16.01 -6.93
C SER A 76 9.75 -15.42 -5.91
N SER A 77 9.32 -14.45 -5.11
CA SER A 77 10.08 -13.99 -3.96
C SER A 77 9.81 -14.92 -2.78
N ASP A 78 10.84 -15.64 -2.33
CA ASP A 78 11.07 -16.19 -0.99
C ASP A 78 9.84 -16.70 -0.21
N ALA A 79 9.39 -17.90 -0.55
CA ALA A 79 8.81 -18.85 0.41
C ALA A 79 9.55 -20.20 0.28
N THR A 80 10.88 -20.18 0.42
CA THR A 80 11.67 -21.40 0.56
C THR A 80 11.59 -21.90 2.00
N LEU A 81 11.04 -23.10 2.13
CA LEU A 81 11.01 -23.94 3.32
C LEU A 81 12.43 -24.13 3.89
N TRP A 82 12.75 -23.36 4.93
CA TRP A 82 13.82 -23.61 5.90
C TRP A 82 13.18 -23.71 7.29
N PRO A 83 13.80 -24.47 8.24
CA PRO A 83 13.17 -24.79 9.52
C PRO A 83 12.70 -23.51 10.22
N ALA A 84 11.48 -23.56 10.77
CA ALA A 84 10.72 -22.47 11.37
C ALA A 84 11.45 -21.78 12.55
N HIS A 85 12.53 -21.07 12.26
CA HIS A 85 13.28 -20.25 13.19
C HIS A 85 13.12 -18.78 12.79
N GLU A 86 12.22 -18.13 13.54
CA GLU A 86 12.10 -16.68 13.75
C GLU A 86 11.75 -15.81 12.54
N HIS A 87 10.45 -15.64 12.30
CA HIS A 87 9.85 -14.54 11.54
C HIS A 87 10.03 -13.17 12.24
N ASN A 88 11.23 -12.87 12.73
CA ASN A 88 11.52 -11.63 13.43
C ASN A 88 12.21 -10.65 12.48
N LEU A 89 11.52 -9.56 12.14
CA LEU A 89 12.14 -8.43 11.46
C LEU A 89 13.36 -7.96 12.29
N SER A 90 14.46 -7.61 11.61
CA SER A 90 15.61 -7.02 12.29
C SER A 90 15.23 -5.68 12.92
N PRO A 91 15.87 -5.25 14.02
CA PRO A 91 15.47 -4.04 14.75
C PRO A 91 15.46 -2.75 13.91
N GLN A 92 16.31 -2.67 12.88
CA GLN A 92 16.42 -1.51 11.99
C GLN A 92 15.58 -1.64 10.70
N HIS A 93 14.68 -2.61 10.62
CA HIS A 93 13.84 -2.77 9.43
C HIS A 93 12.84 -1.61 9.31
N PRO A 94 12.68 -0.98 8.14
CA PRO A 94 11.80 0.19 7.99
C PRO A 94 10.33 -0.11 8.37
N ALA A 95 9.83 -1.32 8.12
CA ALA A 95 8.46 -1.71 8.49
C ALA A 95 8.09 -1.55 9.98
N TRP A 96 9.03 -1.28 10.89
CA TRP A 96 8.72 -0.90 12.27
C TRP A 96 8.16 0.52 12.41
N SER A 97 8.19 1.35 11.36
CA SER A 97 7.62 2.71 11.37
C SER A 97 6.14 2.77 10.98
N LEU A 98 5.51 1.64 10.66
CA LEU A 98 4.15 1.57 10.15
C LEU A 98 3.10 2.11 11.15
N THR A 99 3.22 1.78 12.45
CA THR A 99 2.40 2.39 13.51
C THR A 99 2.65 3.88 13.63
N ARG A 100 3.91 4.31 13.54
CA ARG A 100 4.29 5.72 13.57
C ARG A 100 3.78 6.49 12.36
N LEU A 101 3.69 5.85 11.20
CA LEU A 101 3.06 6.41 10.00
C LEU A 101 1.59 6.75 10.27
N LEU A 102 0.84 5.88 10.97
CA LEU A 102 -0.54 6.18 11.37
C LEU A 102 -0.63 7.37 12.33
N ASP A 103 0.30 7.48 13.28
CA ASP A 103 0.32 8.59 14.23
C ASP A 103 0.65 9.93 13.56
N VAL A 104 1.54 9.92 12.56
CA VAL A 104 1.99 11.13 11.85
C VAL A 104 0.99 11.60 10.80
N PHE A 105 0.43 10.69 9.99
CA PHE A 105 -0.49 11.06 8.91
C PHE A 105 -1.96 11.07 9.35
N GLY A 106 -2.31 10.35 10.41
CA GLY A 106 -3.69 10.25 10.85
C GLY A 106 -4.61 9.74 9.73
N PRO A 107 -5.81 10.34 9.56
CA PRO A 107 -6.73 10.00 8.46
C PRO A 107 -6.15 10.20 7.05
N LEU A 108 -5.12 11.04 6.87
CA LEU A 108 -4.50 11.28 5.56
C LEU A 108 -3.81 10.04 4.98
N VAL A 109 -3.57 9.01 5.79
CA VAL A 109 -3.04 7.74 5.30
C VAL A 109 -3.91 7.14 4.19
N PHE A 110 -5.23 7.34 4.23
CA PHE A 110 -6.16 6.78 3.25
C PHE A 110 -6.09 7.45 1.87
N PRO A 111 -6.20 8.79 1.73
CA PRO A 111 -6.03 9.42 0.43
C PRO A 111 -4.61 9.23 -0.13
N ILE A 112 -3.56 9.22 0.71
CA ILE A 112 -2.18 8.92 0.25
C ILE A 112 -2.08 7.47 -0.24
N HIS A 113 -2.66 6.52 0.49
CA HIS A 113 -2.73 5.13 0.06
C HIS A 113 -3.48 4.99 -1.27
N ARG A 114 -4.61 5.67 -1.45
CA ARG A 114 -5.36 5.70 -2.72
C ARG A 114 -4.49 6.23 -3.87
N ALA A 115 -3.77 7.34 -3.67
CA ALA A 115 -2.82 7.84 -4.67
C ALA A 115 -1.70 6.84 -4.99
N ALA A 116 -1.19 6.13 -3.98
CA ALA A 116 -0.16 5.10 -4.14
C ALA A 116 -0.68 3.86 -4.89
N VAL A 117 -1.93 3.47 -4.66
CA VAL A 117 -2.63 2.42 -5.42
C VAL A 117 -2.83 2.85 -6.87
N LEU A 118 -3.19 4.11 -7.14
CA LEU A 118 -3.28 4.65 -8.50
C LEU A 118 -1.93 4.86 -9.19
N ARG A 119 -0.82 4.44 -8.58
CA ARG A 119 0.55 4.60 -9.11
C ARG A 119 0.87 6.05 -9.47
N LYS A 120 0.36 7.00 -8.68
CA LYS A 120 0.72 8.42 -8.80
C LYS A 120 2.18 8.63 -8.38
N ARG A 121 2.79 9.71 -8.88
CA ARG A 121 4.13 10.16 -8.51
C ARG A 121 4.04 10.97 -7.21
N ILE A 122 4.51 10.40 -6.10
CA ILE A 122 4.37 10.98 -4.76
C ILE A 122 5.72 11.53 -4.29
N LEU A 123 5.79 12.81 -3.99
CA LEU A 123 6.97 13.47 -3.44
C LEU A 123 6.71 13.92 -2.00
N ILE A 124 7.57 13.53 -1.06
CA ILE A 124 7.52 13.99 0.34
C ILE A 124 8.61 15.04 0.56
N SER A 125 8.21 16.29 0.74
CA SER A 125 9.09 17.39 1.14
C SER A 125 9.22 17.42 2.66
N CYS A 126 10.45 17.35 3.16
CA CYS A 126 10.73 17.37 4.60
C CYS A 126 12.04 18.10 4.92
N HIS A 127 12.29 18.30 6.21
CA HIS A 127 13.58 18.82 6.68
C HIS A 127 14.43 17.65 7.18
N ALA A 128 15.75 17.81 7.17
CA ALA A 128 16.63 16.83 7.79
C ALA A 128 16.27 16.65 9.29
N PRO A 129 16.28 15.41 9.83
CA PRO A 129 16.79 14.17 9.25
C PRO A 129 15.80 13.41 8.34
N LEU A 130 16.33 12.71 7.33
CA LEU A 130 15.52 11.99 6.32
C LEU A 130 15.09 10.57 6.73
N HIS A 131 15.69 9.98 7.77
CA HIS A 131 15.53 8.56 8.11
C HIS A 131 14.06 8.15 8.25
N GLU A 132 13.30 8.85 9.10
CA GLU A 132 11.88 8.56 9.34
C GLU A 132 11.03 8.68 8.07
N VAL A 133 11.29 9.69 7.24
CA VAL A 133 10.55 9.88 5.98
C VAL A 133 10.91 8.81 4.96
N CYS A 134 12.17 8.37 4.91
CA CYS A 134 12.58 7.22 4.08
C CYS A 134 11.88 5.92 4.51
N ASP A 135 11.63 5.74 5.81
CA ASP A 135 10.86 4.60 6.29
C ASP A 135 9.39 4.71 5.83
N PHE A 136 8.78 5.90 5.88
CA PHE A 136 7.43 6.12 5.33
C PHE A 136 7.34 5.88 3.81
N VAL A 137 8.38 6.25 3.04
CA VAL A 137 8.48 5.94 1.61
C VAL A 137 8.43 4.43 1.39
N TYR A 138 9.14 3.66 2.22
CA TYR A 138 9.07 2.20 2.18
C TYR A 138 7.68 1.68 2.57
N ASP A 139 7.09 2.22 3.64
CA ASP A 139 5.80 1.80 4.15
C ASP A 139 4.67 1.99 3.12
N PHE A 140 4.54 3.17 2.51
CA PHE A 140 3.55 3.37 1.45
C PHE A 140 3.80 2.45 0.23
N SER A 141 5.05 2.11 -0.06
CA SER A 141 5.36 1.14 -1.12
C SER A 141 4.86 -0.28 -0.79
N ILE A 142 4.84 -0.67 0.49
CA ILE A 142 4.35 -1.99 0.90
C ILE A 142 2.83 -2.02 1.06
N LEU A 143 2.23 -0.93 1.56
CA LEU A 143 0.79 -0.81 1.73
C LEU A 143 0.05 -0.81 0.39
N SER A 144 0.61 -0.16 -0.64
CA SER A 144 0.03 -0.07 -2.00
C SER A 144 0.34 -1.26 -2.92
N ASN A 145 0.86 -2.36 -2.36
CA ASN A 145 1.10 -3.57 -3.15
C ASN A 145 -0.20 -4.29 -3.43
N LEU A 146 -0.35 -4.75 -4.68
CA LEU A 146 -1.49 -5.57 -5.06
C LEU A 146 -1.28 -7.00 -4.57
N PRO A 147 -2.23 -7.57 -3.80
CA PRO A 147 -2.20 -8.98 -3.45
C PRO A 147 -2.24 -9.87 -4.70
N LEU A 148 -1.61 -11.05 -4.62
CA LEU A 148 -1.63 -11.99 -5.74
C LEU A 148 -3.05 -12.50 -6.05
N SER A 149 -3.94 -12.52 -5.06
CA SER A 149 -5.33 -12.93 -5.21
C SER A 149 -6.10 -12.05 -6.22
N ILE A 150 -5.79 -10.75 -6.27
CA ILE A 150 -6.46 -9.83 -7.20
C ILE A 150 -5.77 -9.78 -8.56
N ALA A 151 -4.48 -10.13 -8.65
CA ALA A 151 -3.72 -10.07 -9.89
C ALA A 151 -4.32 -10.91 -11.03
N HIS A 152 -5.02 -12.00 -10.70
CA HIS A 152 -5.72 -12.84 -11.69
C HIS A 152 -7.03 -12.23 -12.22
N GLN A 153 -7.60 -11.25 -11.53
CA GLN A 153 -8.84 -10.57 -11.93
C GLN A 153 -8.57 -9.32 -12.78
N LEU A 154 -7.31 -8.91 -12.89
CA LEU A 154 -6.92 -7.73 -13.65
C LEU A 154 -6.63 -8.11 -15.11
N PRO A 155 -6.99 -7.27 -16.10
CA PRO A 155 -6.66 -7.49 -17.49
C PRO A 155 -5.15 -7.63 -17.73
N PRO A 156 -4.69 -8.47 -18.69
CA PRO A 156 -3.27 -8.64 -18.99
C PRO A 156 -2.59 -7.36 -19.53
N SER A 157 -3.36 -6.43 -20.08
CA SER A 157 -2.93 -5.09 -20.50
C SER A 157 -2.59 -4.17 -19.33
N SER A 158 -3.07 -4.48 -18.12
CA SER A 158 -2.68 -3.78 -16.90
C SER A 158 -1.27 -4.19 -16.49
N HIS A 159 -0.26 -3.66 -17.20
CA HIS A 159 1.10 -3.69 -16.71
C HIS A 159 1.13 -2.85 -15.43
N THR A 160 1.02 -3.49 -14.27
CA THR A 160 1.02 -2.81 -12.97
C THR A 160 2.41 -2.89 -12.34
N PRO A 161 3.39 -2.06 -12.74
CA PRO A 161 4.62 -1.96 -11.97
C PRO A 161 4.26 -1.57 -10.55
N ARG A 162 4.89 -2.24 -9.58
CA ARG A 162 4.80 -1.87 -8.16
C ARG A 162 5.24 -0.42 -8.01
N LEU A 163 4.66 0.31 -7.05
CA LEU A 163 5.12 1.64 -6.70
C LEU A 163 6.62 1.60 -6.38
N ARG A 164 7.42 2.36 -7.12
CA ARG A 164 8.89 2.35 -7.01
C ARG A 164 9.33 3.31 -5.90
N PRO A 165 9.90 2.83 -4.78
CA PRO A 165 10.50 3.71 -3.79
C PRO A 165 11.87 4.20 -4.29
N LEU A 166 12.02 5.50 -4.49
CA LEU A 166 13.29 6.15 -4.86
C LEU A 166 14.07 6.65 -3.63
N PHE A 167 13.44 6.71 -2.46
CA PHE A 167 14.00 7.27 -1.23
C PHE A 167 14.41 8.74 -1.43
N ALA A 168 15.61 9.13 -0.98
CA ALA A 168 16.08 10.50 -1.05
C ALA A 168 16.43 10.90 -2.48
N VAL A 169 15.76 11.92 -3.00
CA VAL A 169 16.03 12.55 -4.30
C VAL A 169 16.38 14.02 -4.12
N GLY A 170 17.31 14.51 -4.93
CA GLY A 170 17.74 15.91 -4.92
C GLY A 170 17.67 16.57 -6.29
N ILE A 171 18.14 17.81 -6.36
CA ILE A 171 18.15 18.62 -7.59
C ILE A 171 18.88 17.91 -8.75
N ASN A 172 19.90 17.11 -8.46
CA ASN A 172 20.66 16.37 -9.48
C ASN A 172 19.83 15.28 -10.17
N ASP A 173 18.75 14.82 -9.53
CA ASP A 173 17.90 13.74 -10.05
C ASP A 173 16.77 14.25 -10.95
N ILE A 174 16.62 15.57 -11.14
CA ILE A 174 15.52 16.17 -11.91
C ILE A 174 15.45 15.61 -13.35
N ALA A 175 16.60 15.45 -14.00
CA ALA A 175 16.66 14.89 -15.36
C ALA A 175 16.16 13.44 -15.39
N PHE A 176 16.59 12.63 -14.41
CA PHE A 176 16.15 11.26 -14.24
C PHE A 176 14.65 11.15 -13.95
N LEU A 177 14.11 11.99 -13.06
CA LEU A 177 12.68 12.05 -12.77
C LEU A 177 11.84 12.45 -13.99
N THR A 178 12.35 13.38 -14.80
CA THR A 178 11.69 13.82 -16.04
C THR A 178 11.67 12.69 -17.08
N GLN A 179 12.77 11.95 -17.23
CA GLN A 179 12.83 10.78 -18.11
C GLN A 179 11.86 9.68 -17.66
N LEU A 180 11.76 9.43 -16.35
CA LEU A 180 10.80 8.48 -15.79
C LEU A 180 9.35 8.86 -16.13
N SER A 181 9.01 10.14 -16.13
CA SER A 181 7.66 10.60 -16.49
C SER A 181 7.35 10.51 -17.99
N GLN A 182 8.36 10.45 -18.85
CA GLN A 182 8.20 10.38 -20.31
C GLN A 182 8.19 8.93 -20.84
N SER A 183 8.57 7.96 -20.01
CA SER A 183 8.53 6.54 -20.37
C SER A 183 7.09 6.11 -20.64
N ARG A 184 6.86 5.30 -21.69
CA ARG A 184 5.56 4.68 -21.95
C ARG A 184 5.10 3.78 -20.79
N ASP A 185 6.06 3.18 -20.08
CA ASP A 185 5.86 2.48 -18.81
C ASP A 185 6.10 3.43 -17.64
N ALA A 186 5.40 4.57 -17.59
CA ALA A 186 5.53 5.58 -16.53
C ALA A 186 5.08 4.99 -15.18
N ALA A 187 5.94 4.19 -14.57
CA ALA A 187 5.70 3.55 -13.29
C ALA A 187 5.63 4.63 -12.21
N GLY A 188 4.54 4.60 -11.44
CA GLY A 188 4.42 5.40 -10.22
C GLY A 188 5.63 5.22 -9.31
N TRP A 189 6.09 6.31 -8.73
CA TRP A 189 7.20 6.32 -7.79
C TRP A 189 6.86 7.13 -6.54
N ILE A 190 7.56 6.83 -5.45
CA ILE A 190 7.49 7.58 -4.20
C ILE A 190 8.90 7.93 -3.73
N ALA A 191 9.11 9.19 -3.37
CA ALA A 191 10.42 9.72 -2.99
C ALA A 191 10.29 10.78 -1.89
N CYS A 192 11.39 11.08 -1.21
CA CYS A 192 11.49 12.17 -0.25
C CYS A 192 12.60 13.14 -0.66
N THR A 193 12.47 14.41 -0.27
CA THR A 193 13.45 15.45 -0.58
C THR A 193 13.55 16.48 0.53
N THR A 194 14.76 17.03 0.70
CA THR A 194 15.02 18.24 1.48
C THR A 194 15.03 19.50 0.63
N ASP A 195 15.04 19.37 -0.70
CA ASP A 195 15.22 20.47 -1.62
C ASP A 195 13.86 21.06 -2.01
N SER A 196 13.56 22.25 -1.51
CA SER A 196 12.29 22.95 -1.79
C SER A 196 12.06 23.21 -3.28
N ILE A 197 13.11 23.24 -4.10
CA ILE A 197 13.03 23.43 -5.55
C ILE A 197 12.20 22.31 -6.21
N LEU A 198 12.32 21.07 -5.74
CA LEU A 198 11.54 19.95 -6.27
C LEU A 198 10.04 20.09 -5.93
N ALA A 199 9.71 20.63 -4.76
CA ALA A 199 8.34 20.94 -4.36
C ALA A 199 7.72 22.08 -5.19
N VAL A 200 8.52 22.99 -5.75
CA VAL A 200 8.02 24.08 -6.60
C VAL A 200 7.64 23.58 -8.00
N LYS A 201 8.32 22.55 -8.51
CA LYS A 201 8.13 22.03 -9.87
C LYS A 201 7.01 20.97 -9.92
N ASP A 202 5.78 21.45 -10.04
CA ASP A 202 4.53 20.67 -10.15
C ASP A 202 4.51 19.64 -11.29
N THR A 203 5.27 19.84 -12.38
CA THR A 203 5.32 18.88 -13.50
C THR A 203 5.93 17.52 -13.12
N LEU A 204 6.73 17.46 -12.04
CA LEU A 204 7.47 16.26 -11.65
C LEU A 204 6.61 15.25 -10.90
N TRP A 205 5.65 15.72 -10.12
CA TRP A 205 4.88 14.91 -9.17
C TRP A 205 3.38 15.13 -9.35
N ASP A 206 2.58 14.15 -8.94
CA ASP A 206 1.12 14.23 -8.95
C ASP A 206 0.57 14.55 -7.56
N VAL A 207 1.29 14.13 -6.52
CA VAL A 207 0.99 14.41 -5.10
C VAL A 207 2.25 14.88 -4.38
N LEU A 208 2.13 16.02 -3.69
CA LEU A 208 3.15 16.57 -2.80
C LEU A 208 2.69 16.45 -1.35
N ILE A 209 3.56 15.90 -0.51
CA ILE A 209 3.36 15.82 0.94
C ILE A 209 4.38 16.74 1.59
N THR A 210 3.93 17.78 2.29
CA THR A 210 4.81 18.67 3.05
C THR A 210 4.77 18.29 4.51
N MET A 211 5.90 17.80 5.02
CA MET A 211 6.05 17.42 6.43
C MET A 211 6.21 18.66 7.31
N PRO A 212 5.58 18.69 8.49
CA PRO A 212 5.77 19.77 9.46
C PRO A 212 7.22 19.81 9.94
N PRO A 213 7.74 20.99 10.31
CA PRO A 213 9.08 21.10 10.89
C PRO A 213 9.10 20.43 12.27
N ALA A 214 10.15 19.65 12.55
CA ALA A 214 10.29 18.88 13.79
C ALA A 214 10.41 19.72 15.09
N GLN A 215 10.44 21.06 15.00
CA GLN A 215 10.73 21.99 16.09
C GLN A 215 9.63 23.05 16.28
N SER A 216 8.36 22.73 16.02
CA SER A 216 7.28 23.65 16.40
C SER A 216 7.16 23.71 17.92
N SER A 217 7.27 24.90 18.50
CA SER A 217 7.17 25.16 19.95
C SER A 217 5.78 24.86 20.55
N HIS A 218 4.83 24.42 19.72
CA HIS A 218 3.52 23.94 20.13
C HIS A 218 3.47 22.40 20.01
N PRO A 219 3.21 21.67 21.10
CA PRO A 219 3.14 20.21 21.12
C PRO A 219 1.85 19.65 20.49
N GLN A 220 0.96 20.48 19.96
CA GLN A 220 -0.15 19.99 19.15
C GLN A 220 0.40 19.58 17.77
N ALA A 221 0.38 18.27 17.52
CA ALA A 221 0.85 17.65 16.29
C ALA A 221 0.24 18.37 15.07
N THR A 222 1.07 19.15 14.39
CA THR A 222 0.67 19.76 13.11
C THR A 222 0.68 18.64 12.08
N TRP A 223 -0.46 18.39 11.45
CA TRP A 223 -0.57 17.35 10.44
C TRP A 223 0.23 17.71 9.18
N PRO A 224 0.74 16.72 8.42
CA PRO A 224 1.28 16.95 7.08
C PRO A 224 0.24 17.57 6.15
N VAL A 225 0.70 18.41 5.22
CA VAL A 225 -0.15 18.97 4.18
C VAL A 225 0.02 18.14 2.91
N VAL A 226 -1.09 17.69 2.33
CA VAL A 226 -1.11 16.91 1.09
C VAL A 226 -1.73 17.77 -0.01
N GLU A 227 -1.04 17.92 -1.13
CA GLU A 227 -1.46 18.74 -2.27
C GLU A 227 -1.40 17.92 -3.56
N SER A 228 -2.34 18.18 -4.46
CA SER A 228 -2.29 17.69 -5.84
C SER A 228 -1.35 18.55 -6.70
N SER A 229 -0.99 18.09 -7.90
CA SER A 229 -0.19 18.86 -8.87
C SER A 229 -0.79 20.22 -9.21
N SER A 230 -2.12 20.37 -9.11
CA SER A 230 -2.84 21.65 -9.23
C SER A 230 -2.77 22.56 -8.00
N ARG A 231 -2.01 22.16 -6.97
CA ARG A 231 -1.96 22.75 -5.62
C ARG A 231 -3.29 22.78 -4.87
N ALA A 232 -4.26 21.98 -5.29
CA ALA A 232 -5.47 21.75 -4.51
C ALA A 232 -5.14 20.87 -3.30
N PRO A 233 -5.60 21.21 -2.08
CA PRO A 233 -5.37 20.39 -0.90
C PRO A 233 -6.15 19.08 -1.01
N ILE A 234 -5.48 17.96 -0.75
CA ILE A 234 -6.08 16.64 -0.65
C ILE A 234 -6.37 16.37 0.82
N LYS A 235 -7.65 16.17 1.14
CA LYS A 235 -8.13 15.88 2.49
C LYS A 235 -8.65 14.45 2.58
N ALA A 236 -8.67 13.92 3.79
CA ALA A 236 -9.35 12.66 4.09
C ALA A 236 -10.87 12.87 4.09
N THR A 237 -11.62 11.84 3.67
CA THR A 237 -13.09 11.90 3.69
C THR A 237 -13.66 11.70 5.08
N GLN A 238 -14.95 11.97 5.26
CA GLN A 238 -15.64 11.67 6.52
C GLN A 238 -15.65 10.16 6.78
N ARG A 239 -15.82 9.35 5.71
CA ARG A 239 -15.67 7.89 5.79
C ARG A 239 -14.26 7.45 6.20
N ASP A 240 -13.21 8.11 5.72
CA ASP A 240 -11.82 7.84 6.08
C ASP A 240 -11.55 8.14 7.57
N LEU A 241 -12.15 9.20 8.12
CA LEU A 241 -12.02 9.53 9.55
C LEU A 241 -12.67 8.45 10.43
N ARG A 242 -13.90 8.02 10.12
CA ARG A 242 -14.56 6.91 10.83
C ARG A 242 -13.73 5.63 10.74
N ARG A 243 -13.21 5.34 9.55
CA ARG A 243 -12.32 4.19 9.31
C ARG A 243 -11.06 4.26 10.14
N PHE A 244 -10.40 5.42 10.20
CA PHE A 244 -9.18 5.64 10.98
C PHE A 244 -9.41 5.34 12.46
N ARG A 245 -10.52 5.83 13.03
CA ARG A 245 -10.91 5.55 14.41
C ARG A 245 -11.13 4.05 14.64
N SER A 246 -11.87 3.39 13.74
CA SER A 246 -12.10 1.94 13.79
C SER A 246 -10.78 1.15 13.73
N LEU A 247 -9.89 1.50 12.80
CA LEU A 247 -8.56 0.90 12.65
C LEU A 247 -7.71 1.05 13.92
N ARG A 248 -7.60 2.27 14.48
CA ARG A 248 -6.86 2.50 15.74
C ARG A 248 -7.42 1.67 16.89
N SER A 249 -8.75 1.60 17.02
CA SER A 249 -9.39 0.78 18.04
C SER A 249 -9.07 -0.71 17.85
N GLY A 250 -9.05 -1.19 16.60
CA GLY A 250 -8.75 -2.57 16.24
C GLY A 250 -7.30 -2.95 16.51
N LEU A 251 -6.35 -2.09 16.16
CA LEU A 251 -4.94 -2.31 16.44
C LEU A 251 -4.65 -2.31 17.95
N ALA A 252 -5.30 -1.44 18.71
CA ALA A 252 -5.21 -1.44 20.17
C ALA A 252 -5.71 -2.76 20.79
N ARG A 253 -6.80 -3.34 20.25
CA ARG A 253 -7.28 -4.67 20.66
C ARG A 253 -6.28 -5.79 20.33
N ILE A 254 -5.67 -5.75 19.15
CA ILE A 254 -4.64 -6.73 18.75
C ILE A 254 -3.42 -6.63 19.67
N ALA A 255 -2.99 -5.41 20.01
CA ALA A 255 -1.90 -5.18 20.96
C ALA A 255 -2.22 -5.67 22.38
N ALA A 256 -3.49 -5.60 22.82
CA ALA A 256 -3.93 -6.01 24.15
C ALA A 256 -4.22 -7.53 24.29
N ALA A 257 -4.37 -8.26 23.18
CA ALA A 257 -4.81 -9.65 23.14
C ALA A 257 -3.98 -10.70 23.94
N PRO A 258 -2.68 -10.54 24.27
CA PRO A 258 -1.97 -11.58 25.01
C PRO A 258 -2.22 -11.58 26.53
N THR A 259 -3.01 -10.65 27.08
CA THR A 259 -3.24 -10.54 28.53
C THR A 259 -4.73 -10.43 28.89
N SER A 260 -5.27 -11.55 29.39
CA SER A 260 -6.50 -11.69 30.20
C SER A 260 -7.86 -11.96 29.54
N SER A 261 -8.62 -12.75 30.31
CA SER A 261 -10.01 -13.23 30.25
C SER A 261 -11.08 -12.31 29.61
N PRO A 262 -12.20 -12.88 29.13
CA PRO A 262 -13.29 -12.12 28.51
C PRO A 262 -14.01 -11.29 29.59
N VAL A 263 -13.57 -10.05 29.78
CA VAL A 263 -14.40 -9.04 30.43
C VAL A 263 -15.30 -8.45 29.33
N PRO A 264 -16.63 -8.38 29.51
CA PRO A 264 -17.48 -7.64 28.61
C PRO A 264 -16.95 -6.21 28.55
N CYS A 265 -16.57 -5.73 27.36
CA CYS A 265 -16.18 -4.35 27.15
C CYS A 265 -17.31 -3.46 27.65
N ALA A 266 -17.13 -2.85 28.82
CA ALA A 266 -17.88 -1.65 29.14
C ALA A 266 -17.56 -0.63 28.04
N PRO A 267 -18.53 0.15 27.55
CA PRO A 267 -18.22 1.26 26.67
C PRO A 267 -17.18 2.11 27.41
N LEU A 268 -16.02 2.31 26.80
CA LEU A 268 -15.10 3.34 27.25
C LEU A 268 -15.91 4.63 27.22
N GLN A 269 -16.41 5.05 28.39
CA GLN A 269 -16.72 6.45 28.62
C GLN A 269 -15.37 7.14 28.45
N ASP A 270 -15.13 7.66 27.25
CA ASP A 270 -14.00 8.52 26.97
C ASP A 270 -14.14 9.72 27.90
N GLU A 271 -13.40 9.68 29.00
CA GLU A 271 -12.95 10.86 29.73
C GLU A 271 -12.16 11.72 28.73
N ALA A 272 -12.87 12.58 27.99
CA ALA A 272 -12.40 13.77 27.29
C ALA A 272 -10.88 13.81 26.98
N ALA A 273 -10.36 12.81 26.26
CA ALA A 273 -9.10 12.97 25.58
C ALA A 273 -9.35 14.04 24.52
N GLU A 274 -8.67 15.19 24.60
CA GLU A 274 -8.78 16.25 23.60
C GLU A 274 -8.68 15.62 22.21
N GLU A 275 -9.81 15.55 21.49
CA GLU A 275 -9.80 14.92 20.18
C GLU A 275 -8.77 15.65 19.31
N PRO A 276 -7.88 14.93 18.61
CA PRO A 276 -6.95 15.57 17.70
C PRO A 276 -7.74 16.43 16.73
N ARG A 277 -7.27 17.65 16.46
CA ARG A 277 -7.97 18.59 15.59
C ARG A 277 -7.94 18.11 14.13
N PHE A 278 -8.86 17.23 13.78
CA PHE A 278 -8.96 16.63 12.45
C PHE A 278 -9.59 17.57 11.41
N ASP A 279 -10.22 18.67 11.83
CA ASP A 279 -10.86 19.67 10.95
C ASP A 279 -9.92 20.22 9.85
N GLN A 280 -8.62 20.22 10.11
CA GLN A 280 -7.61 20.70 9.15
C GLN A 280 -7.38 19.70 8.02
N VAL A 281 -7.47 18.40 8.31
CA VAL A 281 -7.09 17.31 7.41
C VAL A 281 -8.26 16.53 6.83
N VAL A 282 -9.44 16.65 7.43
CA VAL A 282 -10.68 16.02 6.96
C VAL A 282 -11.53 17.05 6.23
N GLU A 283 -12.21 16.63 5.16
CA GLU A 283 -13.19 17.45 4.48
C GLU A 283 -14.38 17.78 5.42
N PRO A 284 -14.98 18.97 5.33
CA PRO A 284 -16.20 19.23 6.08
C PRO A 284 -17.33 18.33 5.57
N GLN A 285 -18.27 17.97 6.44
CA GLN A 285 -19.49 17.30 6.01
C GLN A 285 -20.24 18.18 4.99
N THR A 286 -20.73 17.56 3.92
CA THR A 286 -21.52 18.26 2.89
C THR A 286 -22.91 18.59 3.45
N TRP A 287 -23.51 19.67 2.95
CA TRP A 287 -24.88 20.02 3.35
C TRP A 287 -25.89 18.95 2.91
N ALA A 288 -25.64 18.29 1.78
CA ALA A 288 -26.45 17.17 1.32
C ALA A 288 -26.40 15.99 2.30
N SER A 289 -25.21 15.64 2.82
CA SER A 289 -25.06 14.62 3.87
C SER A 289 -25.80 15.05 5.14
N LEU A 290 -25.53 16.25 5.65
CA LEU A 290 -26.18 16.75 6.88
C LEU A 290 -27.71 16.77 6.78
N ALA A 291 -28.25 17.22 5.64
CA ALA A 291 -29.68 17.27 5.41
C ALA A 291 -30.28 15.86 5.30
N TYR A 292 -29.61 14.94 4.60
CA TYR A 292 -30.01 13.55 4.49
C TYR A 292 -29.98 12.87 5.87
N ASP A 293 -28.87 12.99 6.60
CA ASP A 293 -28.69 12.38 7.92
C ASP A 293 -29.73 12.92 8.91
N GLY A 294 -29.99 14.23 8.89
CA GLY A 294 -31.04 14.85 9.68
C GLY A 294 -32.43 14.31 9.32
N TYR A 295 -32.77 14.28 8.03
CA TYR A 295 -34.05 13.76 7.56
C TYR A 295 -34.23 12.28 7.94
N MET A 296 -33.22 11.45 7.69
CA MET A 296 -33.25 10.02 8.00
C MET A 296 -33.36 9.79 9.50
N TRP A 297 -32.65 10.58 10.32
CA TRP A 297 -32.80 10.53 11.77
C TRP A 297 -34.24 10.82 12.19
N TRP A 298 -34.86 11.87 11.64
CA TRP A 298 -36.27 12.19 11.92
C TRP A 298 -37.23 11.11 11.42
N ALA A 299 -37.01 10.60 10.20
CA ALA A 299 -37.90 9.63 9.55
C ALA A 299 -37.83 8.24 10.19
N SER A 300 -36.65 7.84 10.66
CA SER A 300 -36.40 6.50 11.23
C SER A 300 -36.23 6.52 12.76
N ALA A 301 -36.46 7.65 13.43
CA ALA A 301 -36.10 7.87 14.84
C ALA A 301 -34.64 7.46 15.16
N GLY A 302 -33.73 7.65 14.20
CA GLY A 302 -32.31 7.29 14.30
C GLY A 302 -31.96 5.81 14.09
N GLU A 303 -32.93 4.89 13.94
CA GLU A 303 -32.65 3.45 13.77
C GLU A 303 -31.81 3.14 12.52
N GLN A 304 -32.17 3.73 11.37
CA GLN A 304 -31.47 3.47 10.11
C GLN A 304 -30.05 4.03 10.11
N PHE A 305 -29.86 5.25 10.64
CA PHE A 305 -28.54 5.86 10.77
C PHE A 305 -27.59 4.99 11.62
N CYS A 306 -28.06 4.53 12.80
CA CYS A 306 -27.29 3.63 13.66
C CYS A 306 -26.99 2.29 12.97
N ALA A 307 -27.94 1.75 12.20
CA ALA A 307 -27.76 0.49 11.47
C ALA A 307 -26.72 0.61 10.35
N GLU A 308 -26.77 1.68 9.55
CA GLU A 308 -25.80 1.95 8.48
C GLU A 308 -24.39 2.16 9.07
N GLU A 309 -24.24 3.00 10.10
CA GLU A 309 -22.96 3.22 10.77
C GLU A 309 -22.40 1.94 11.40
N HIS A 310 -23.27 1.14 12.05
CA HIS A 310 -22.86 -0.14 12.62
C HIS A 310 -22.42 -1.13 11.54
N GLN A 311 -23.11 -1.17 10.40
CA GLN A 311 -22.75 -2.02 9.28
C GLN A 311 -21.42 -1.58 8.65
N GLU A 312 -21.17 -0.28 8.50
CA GLU A 312 -19.87 0.26 8.08
C GLU A 312 -18.75 -0.15 9.03
N ALA A 313 -18.96 0.03 10.34
CA ALA A 313 -17.99 -0.33 11.36
C ALA A 313 -17.71 -1.84 11.37
N ALA A 314 -18.74 -2.68 11.15
CA ALA A 314 -18.59 -4.12 11.03
C ALA A 314 -17.78 -4.52 9.79
N ARG A 315 -18.01 -3.87 8.64
CA ARG A 315 -17.21 -4.09 7.41
C ARG A 315 -15.74 -3.72 7.64
N ASP A 316 -15.46 -2.58 8.28
CA ASP A 316 -14.08 -2.18 8.58
C ASP A 316 -13.42 -3.12 9.60
N ALA A 317 -14.15 -3.58 10.62
CA ALA A 317 -13.66 -4.53 11.60
C ALA A 317 -13.35 -5.90 10.97
N ALA A 318 -14.12 -6.33 9.98
CA ALA A 318 -13.89 -7.57 9.24
C ALA A 318 -12.52 -7.60 8.54
N LEU A 319 -12.00 -6.43 8.14
CA LEU A 319 -10.65 -6.34 7.56
C LEU A 319 -9.55 -6.77 8.56
N LEU A 320 -9.79 -6.66 9.88
CA LEU A 320 -8.86 -7.05 10.94
C LEU A 320 -9.21 -8.38 11.64
N ALA A 321 -10.39 -8.94 11.41
CA ALA A 321 -10.99 -9.98 12.28
C ALA A 321 -10.11 -11.22 12.50
N ASP A 322 -9.45 -11.74 11.46
CA ASP A 322 -8.65 -12.98 11.55
C ASP A 322 -7.29 -12.80 12.25
N LEU A 323 -6.88 -11.55 12.47
CA LEU A 323 -5.54 -11.21 12.98
C LEU A 323 -5.52 -11.04 14.50
N ALA A 324 -6.69 -10.98 15.13
CA ALA A 324 -6.85 -10.89 16.58
C ALA A 324 -6.81 -12.27 17.28
N SER A 325 -6.92 -13.38 16.54
CA SER A 325 -6.89 -14.73 17.12
C SER A 325 -5.45 -15.25 17.22
N PRO A 326 -4.97 -15.65 18.41
CA PRO A 326 -3.67 -16.30 18.51
C PRO A 326 -3.74 -17.66 17.82
N VAL A 327 -3.00 -17.82 16.71
CA VAL A 327 -2.80 -19.13 16.07
C VAL A 327 -2.28 -20.10 17.14
N PRO A 328 -2.98 -21.21 17.43
CA PRO A 328 -2.49 -22.18 18.39
C PRO A 328 -1.22 -22.82 17.82
N SER A 329 -0.07 -22.55 18.45
CA SER A 329 1.16 -23.28 18.16
C SER A 329 0.91 -24.78 18.32
N PRO A 330 1.31 -25.64 17.38
CA PRO A 330 1.16 -27.08 17.54
C PRO A 330 2.02 -27.52 18.73
N CYS A 331 1.36 -27.76 19.86
CA CYS A 331 1.96 -28.36 21.03
C CYS A 331 2.42 -29.76 20.66
N SER A 332 3.74 -29.97 20.61
CA SER A 332 4.37 -31.28 20.51
C SER A 332 3.87 -32.16 21.66
N SER A 333 2.91 -33.02 21.35
CA SER A 333 2.40 -34.05 22.23
C SER A 333 3.48 -35.12 22.42
N SER A 334 4.28 -34.98 23.47
CA SER A 334 4.91 -36.13 24.12
C SER A 334 5.32 -35.76 25.54
N ARG A 335 4.43 -36.02 26.51
CA ARG A 335 4.84 -36.22 27.91
C ARG A 335 4.38 -37.60 28.33
N ARG A 336 5.31 -38.56 28.27
CA ARG A 336 5.28 -39.76 29.12
C ARG A 336 5.49 -39.34 30.58
N PRO A 337 4.81 -39.96 31.55
CA PRO A 337 5.08 -39.70 32.96
C PRO A 337 6.23 -40.60 33.43
N SER A 338 7.29 -40.02 33.96
CA SER A 338 8.27 -40.75 34.77
C SER A 338 8.69 -39.93 35.98
N SER A 339 8.29 -40.48 37.13
CA SER A 339 8.76 -40.32 38.51
C SER A 339 9.98 -39.44 38.80
N VAL A 340 9.73 -38.52 39.72
CA VAL A 340 10.60 -37.93 40.77
C VAL A 340 11.98 -38.60 40.95
N GLN A 341 13.04 -37.82 40.69
CA GLN A 341 14.22 -37.76 41.57
C GLN A 341 15.00 -36.46 41.31
N ALA A 342 15.37 -35.81 42.42
CA ALA A 342 16.02 -34.51 42.48
C ALA A 342 17.47 -34.57 42.00
N SER A 343 17.91 -33.56 41.24
CA SER A 343 19.31 -33.20 41.06
C SER A 343 19.42 -31.71 40.71
N MET A 344 20.37 -31.05 41.35
CA MET A 344 20.63 -29.59 41.36
C MET A 344 20.92 -29.03 39.95
N PRO A 345 20.60 -27.76 39.64
CA PRO A 345 20.98 -27.15 38.37
C PRO A 345 22.42 -26.62 38.42
N ASP A 346 23.20 -27.01 37.40
CA ASP A 346 24.54 -26.50 37.07
C ASP A 346 24.49 -25.03 36.59
N PRO A 347 25.41 -24.15 37.01
CA PRO A 347 25.45 -22.76 36.56
C PRO A 347 26.39 -22.61 35.35
N SER A 348 26.04 -23.19 34.20
CA SER A 348 26.75 -22.91 32.95
C SER A 348 25.94 -23.27 31.70
N ALA A 349 24.84 -22.56 31.50
CA ALA A 349 24.20 -22.49 30.19
C ALA A 349 23.83 -21.04 29.89
N SER A 350 24.59 -20.43 29.00
CA SER A 350 24.29 -19.15 28.37
C SER A 350 22.97 -19.26 27.60
N PHE A 351 21.90 -18.74 28.21
CA PHE A 351 20.63 -18.54 27.51
C PHE A 351 20.83 -17.56 26.35
N PRO A 352 20.30 -17.82 25.14
CA PRO A 352 20.22 -16.80 24.09
C PRO A 352 19.37 -15.62 24.59
N PRO A 353 19.58 -14.40 24.08
CA PRO A 353 18.87 -13.23 24.58
C PRO A 353 17.37 -13.42 24.38
N ARG A 354 16.65 -13.53 25.50
CA ARG A 354 15.19 -13.51 25.59
C ARG A 354 14.71 -12.16 25.04
N ARG A 355 14.47 -12.08 23.72
CA ARG A 355 13.86 -10.90 23.08
C ARG A 355 12.51 -10.64 23.75
N ARG A 356 12.23 -9.37 24.01
CA ARG A 356 11.10 -8.92 24.84
C ARG A 356 9.79 -9.28 24.15
N ALA A 357 8.80 -9.77 24.90
CA ALA A 357 7.45 -10.03 24.39
C ALA A 357 6.84 -8.80 23.66
N SER A 358 7.25 -7.58 24.05
CA SER A 358 6.88 -6.32 23.41
C SER A 358 7.17 -6.27 21.91
N ASP A 359 8.31 -6.81 21.46
CA ASP A 359 8.72 -6.67 20.05
C ASP A 359 7.87 -7.59 19.17
N ALA A 360 7.49 -8.76 19.69
CA ALA A 360 6.60 -9.69 18.99
C ALA A 360 5.18 -9.13 18.86
N ASP A 361 4.69 -8.42 19.88
CA ASP A 361 3.38 -7.77 19.86
C ASP A 361 3.36 -6.59 18.89
N THR A 362 4.41 -5.76 18.87
CA THR A 362 4.54 -4.69 17.88
C THR A 362 4.62 -5.26 16.45
N ALA A 363 5.38 -6.33 16.21
CA ALA A 363 5.46 -6.96 14.89
C ALA A 363 4.09 -7.46 14.39
N ARG A 364 3.25 -7.97 15.30
CA ARG A 364 1.88 -8.39 15.00
C ARG A 364 1.00 -7.21 14.60
N VAL A 365 1.12 -6.07 15.29
CA VAL A 365 0.40 -4.84 14.96
C VAL A 365 0.82 -4.34 13.58
N GLU A 366 2.12 -4.33 13.27
CA GLU A 366 2.60 -3.88 11.95
C GLU A 366 2.15 -4.81 10.82
N LEU A 367 2.21 -6.12 11.04
CA LEU A 367 1.67 -7.09 10.07
C LEU A 367 0.16 -6.93 9.89
N ALA A 368 -0.57 -6.65 10.97
CA ALA A 368 -2.00 -6.39 10.91
C ALA A 368 -2.32 -5.15 10.07
N LEU A 369 -1.50 -4.11 10.18
CA LEU A 369 -1.65 -2.91 9.37
C LEU A 369 -1.42 -3.17 7.88
N VAL A 370 -0.34 -3.88 7.52
CA VAL A 370 -0.10 -4.26 6.11
C VAL A 370 -1.26 -5.08 5.56
N THR A 371 -1.71 -6.08 6.34
CA THR A 371 -2.81 -6.96 5.93
C THR A 371 -4.11 -6.18 5.74
N TYR A 372 -4.39 -5.21 6.61
CA TYR A 372 -5.55 -4.34 6.52
C TYR A 372 -5.62 -3.59 5.18
N PHE A 373 -4.54 -2.90 4.80
CA PHE A 373 -4.50 -2.14 3.53
C PHE A 373 -4.51 -3.04 2.29
N HIS A 374 -3.91 -4.23 2.37
CA HIS A 374 -3.97 -5.23 1.29
C HIS A 374 -5.40 -5.76 1.09
N ARG A 375 -6.13 -6.02 2.18
CA ARG A 375 -7.54 -6.42 2.14
C ARG A 375 -8.42 -5.30 1.62
N LEU A 376 -8.18 -4.06 2.05
CA LEU A 376 -8.90 -2.88 1.56
C LEU A 376 -8.71 -2.70 0.05
N THR A 377 -7.46 -2.77 -0.43
CA THR A 377 -7.13 -2.70 -1.87
C THR A 377 -7.79 -3.82 -2.66
N SER A 378 -7.75 -5.06 -2.13
CA SER A 378 -8.43 -6.19 -2.76
C SER A 378 -9.93 -5.97 -2.84
N GLN A 379 -10.57 -5.45 -1.78
CA GLN A 379 -12.00 -5.16 -1.78
C GLN A 379 -12.35 -4.14 -2.87
N MET A 380 -11.62 -3.02 -2.96
CA MET A 380 -11.86 -1.98 -3.97
C MET A 380 -11.78 -2.54 -5.40
N LEU A 381 -10.71 -3.28 -5.71
CA LEU A 381 -10.47 -3.84 -7.04
C LEU A 381 -11.43 -4.99 -7.37
N SER A 382 -11.74 -5.87 -6.42
CA SER A 382 -12.70 -6.97 -6.65
C SER A 382 -14.10 -6.46 -6.95
N VAL A 383 -14.56 -5.41 -6.26
CA VAL A 383 -15.86 -4.79 -6.55
C VAL A 383 -15.89 -4.24 -7.96
N MET A 384 -14.82 -3.55 -8.39
CA MET A 384 -14.71 -3.04 -9.76
C MET A 384 -14.68 -4.17 -10.79
N ALA A 385 -13.85 -5.20 -10.57
CA ALA A 385 -13.74 -6.35 -11.47
C ALA A 385 -15.08 -7.08 -11.64
N ASN A 386 -15.78 -7.35 -10.54
CA ASN A 386 -17.10 -7.99 -10.56
C ASN A 386 -18.12 -7.18 -11.35
N LEU A 387 -18.09 -5.85 -11.22
CA LEU A 387 -19.00 -4.98 -11.94
C LEU A 387 -18.69 -4.94 -13.44
N ILE A 388 -17.42 -4.86 -13.83
CA ILE A 388 -17.03 -4.87 -15.24
C ILE A 388 -17.40 -6.22 -15.89
N ASN A 389 -17.23 -7.33 -15.16
CA ASN A 389 -17.65 -8.66 -15.62
C ASN A 389 -19.18 -8.80 -15.73
N ALA A 390 -19.95 -8.06 -14.93
CA ALA A 390 -21.41 -8.04 -15.02
C ALA A 390 -21.93 -7.20 -16.20
N TYR A 391 -21.15 -6.23 -16.68
CA TYR A 391 -21.44 -5.36 -17.82
C TYR A 391 -20.31 -5.42 -18.87
N PRO A 392 -20.11 -6.57 -19.53
CA PRO A 392 -19.11 -6.71 -20.58
C PRO A 392 -19.41 -5.73 -21.73
N ASP A 393 -18.35 -5.22 -22.36
CA ASP A 393 -18.49 -4.33 -23.52
C ASP A 393 -19.08 -5.13 -24.68
N PRO A 394 -20.20 -4.71 -25.29
CA PRO A 394 -20.77 -5.41 -26.43
C PRO A 394 -19.87 -5.42 -27.68
N TYR A 395 -18.75 -4.68 -27.70
CA TYR A 395 -17.83 -4.60 -28.84
C TYR A 395 -16.47 -5.28 -28.64
N HIS A 396 -16.24 -5.95 -27.51
CA HIS A 396 -15.06 -6.81 -27.36
C HIS A 396 -15.38 -8.21 -27.90
N ASP A 397 -15.51 -8.32 -29.22
CA ASP A 397 -15.68 -9.60 -29.89
C ASP A 397 -14.32 -10.32 -29.96
N GLU A 398 -14.30 -11.61 -29.63
CA GLU A 398 -13.14 -12.50 -29.69
C GLU A 398 -12.79 -12.84 -31.15
N SER A 399 -12.52 -11.83 -31.98
CA SER A 399 -12.32 -11.99 -33.43
C SER A 399 -10.87 -11.76 -33.88
N ASP A 400 -9.89 -12.24 -33.10
CA ASP A 400 -8.47 -12.23 -33.50
C ASP A 400 -7.77 -13.59 -33.32
N GLN A 401 -8.53 -14.69 -33.26
CA GLN A 401 -7.98 -16.05 -33.35
C GLN A 401 -8.89 -16.88 -34.24
N ASP A 402 -8.56 -16.91 -35.54
CA ASP A 402 -8.57 -18.09 -36.42
C ASP A 402 -8.36 -17.62 -37.87
N GLN A 403 -7.15 -17.11 -38.17
CA GLN A 403 -6.62 -17.16 -39.53
C GLN A 403 -5.82 -18.46 -39.66
N GLU A 404 -6.55 -19.58 -39.80
CA GLU A 404 -6.00 -20.74 -40.50
C GLU A 404 -6.30 -20.57 -41.98
N SER A 405 -5.21 -20.48 -42.72
CA SER A 405 -5.14 -20.60 -44.17
C SER A 405 -5.71 -21.94 -44.62
N ASP A 406 -6.80 -21.91 -45.40
CA ASP A 406 -7.10 -22.97 -46.34
C ASP A 406 -7.18 -22.36 -47.75
N ASP A 407 -6.18 -22.73 -48.54
CA ASP A 407 -6.20 -22.69 -49.99
C ASP A 407 -7.34 -23.59 -50.47
N ASP A 408 -8.28 -23.07 -51.24
CA ASP A 408 -8.98 -23.88 -52.23
C ASP A 408 -9.41 -22.99 -53.41
N ASP A 409 -8.80 -23.30 -54.56
CA ASP A 409 -9.15 -22.82 -55.89
C ASP A 409 -10.64 -23.01 -56.16
N HIS A 410 -11.32 -22.04 -56.78
CA HIS A 410 -12.32 -22.25 -57.84
C HIS A 410 -12.54 -20.96 -58.63
N ASP A 411 -12.23 -21.03 -59.92
CA ASP A 411 -12.59 -20.08 -60.98
C ASP A 411 -14.12 -20.01 -61.15
N ASP A 412 -14.68 -18.80 -61.34
CA ASP A 412 -15.35 -18.36 -62.59
C ASP A 412 -16.36 -17.20 -62.36
N ASP A 413 -16.36 -16.33 -63.37
CA ASP A 413 -17.41 -15.41 -63.87
C ASP A 413 -17.75 -14.08 -63.15
N ASP A 414 -17.22 -13.02 -63.77
CA ASP A 414 -17.90 -11.81 -64.28
C ASP A 414 -19.21 -11.34 -63.60
N HIS A 415 -19.16 -10.14 -63.03
CA HIS A 415 -20.09 -9.05 -63.38
C HIS A 415 -19.60 -7.70 -62.85
N ASP A 416 -19.37 -6.77 -63.79
CA ASP A 416 -19.27 -5.33 -63.55
C ASP A 416 -20.56 -4.81 -62.88
N GLU A 417 -20.43 -3.99 -61.84
CA GLU A 417 -21.36 -2.88 -61.59
C GLU A 417 -20.74 -1.84 -60.64
N ASP A 418 -20.60 -0.62 -61.18
CA ASP A 418 -20.18 0.59 -60.48
C ASP A 418 -21.12 0.89 -59.28
N HIS A 419 -20.55 0.96 -58.06
CA HIS A 419 -21.18 1.68 -56.96
C HIS A 419 -20.17 2.60 -56.26
N ASP A 420 -20.30 3.88 -56.58
CA ASP A 420 -19.91 5.00 -55.75
C ASP A 420 -20.59 4.87 -54.37
N ASP A 421 -19.94 4.22 -53.41
CA ASP A 421 -20.26 4.41 -52.01
C ASP A 421 -19.08 5.08 -51.31
N ALA A 422 -19.26 6.38 -51.11
CA ALA A 422 -18.46 7.21 -50.25
C ALA A 422 -18.21 6.49 -48.93
N GLU A 423 -16.93 6.21 -48.67
CA GLU A 423 -16.38 5.71 -47.42
C GLU A 423 -16.76 6.68 -46.29
N LEU A 424 -17.97 6.51 -45.76
CA LEU A 424 -18.44 7.16 -44.54
C LEU A 424 -17.67 6.54 -43.39
N LEU A 425 -16.55 7.16 -43.05
CA LEU A 425 -15.87 6.98 -41.77
C LEU A 425 -16.95 6.96 -40.66
N PRO A 426 -17.10 5.87 -39.89
CA PRO A 426 -18.06 5.85 -38.81
C PRO A 426 -17.70 6.96 -37.81
N PRO A 427 -18.68 7.70 -37.29
CA PRO A 427 -18.43 8.74 -36.29
C PRO A 427 -17.77 8.07 -35.09
N SER A 428 -16.68 8.67 -34.61
CA SER A 428 -15.92 8.29 -33.41
C SER A 428 -16.77 7.52 -32.39
N GLN A 429 -16.60 6.20 -32.34
CA GLN A 429 -17.37 5.30 -31.50
C GLN A 429 -17.26 5.73 -30.03
N ASP A 430 -18.41 6.02 -29.42
CA ASP A 430 -18.54 6.29 -27.99
C ASP A 430 -18.12 5.04 -27.20
N VAL A 431 -16.91 5.06 -26.63
CA VAL A 431 -16.47 4.03 -25.66
C VAL A 431 -17.51 3.96 -24.54
N PRO A 432 -18.11 2.78 -24.25
CA PRO A 432 -19.19 2.67 -23.28
C PRO A 432 -18.73 3.15 -21.89
N VAL A 433 -19.35 4.22 -21.40
CA VAL A 433 -19.06 4.79 -20.09
C VAL A 433 -19.81 4.02 -19.02
N LEU A 434 -19.07 3.40 -18.11
CA LEU A 434 -19.60 2.63 -16.99
C LEU A 434 -20.25 3.57 -15.96
N ARG A 435 -21.56 3.46 -15.73
CA ARG A 435 -22.27 4.26 -14.71
C ARG A 435 -22.23 3.56 -13.37
N LEU A 436 -21.74 4.26 -12.35
CA LEU A 436 -21.56 3.76 -11.00
C LEU A 436 -22.41 4.58 -10.02
N ASP A 437 -23.32 3.90 -9.34
CA ASP A 437 -24.13 4.49 -8.27
C ASP A 437 -23.40 4.44 -6.91
N GLY A 438 -23.96 5.14 -5.92
CA GLY A 438 -23.43 5.20 -4.56
C GLY A 438 -23.25 3.84 -3.86
N THR A 439 -24.04 2.82 -4.22
CA THR A 439 -23.92 1.46 -3.67
C THR A 439 -22.57 0.82 -3.98
N PHE A 440 -21.94 1.16 -5.11
CA PHE A 440 -20.60 0.69 -5.45
C PHE A 440 -19.52 1.38 -4.63
N LEU A 441 -19.68 2.68 -4.35
CA LEU A 441 -18.80 3.41 -3.43
C LEU A 441 -18.86 2.77 -2.03
N GLU A 442 -20.06 2.50 -1.51
CA GLU A 442 -20.23 1.82 -0.22
C GLU A 442 -19.59 0.42 -0.20
N ALA A 443 -19.77 -0.36 -1.28
CA ALA A 443 -19.18 -1.69 -1.41
C ALA A 443 -17.65 -1.65 -1.48
N MET A 444 -17.06 -0.63 -2.11
CA MET A 444 -15.61 -0.38 -2.09
C MET A 444 -15.13 0.19 -0.75
N GLY A 445 -16.04 0.59 0.13
CA GLY A 445 -15.74 1.26 1.38
C GLY A 445 -15.26 2.69 1.18
N LEU A 446 -15.88 3.43 0.28
CA LEU A 446 -15.59 4.84 -0.01
C LEU A 446 -16.74 5.73 0.46
N ASP A 447 -16.50 7.04 0.52
CA ASP A 447 -17.52 8.01 0.90
C ASP A 447 -18.45 8.32 -0.29
N VAL A 448 -19.75 8.09 -0.09
CA VAL A 448 -20.78 8.25 -1.12
C VAL A 448 -21.07 9.71 -1.44
N TRP A 449 -20.68 10.63 -0.55
CA TRP A 449 -20.89 12.07 -0.70
C TRP A 449 -19.64 12.80 -1.19
N SER A 450 -18.47 12.13 -1.18
CA SER A 450 -17.21 12.77 -1.55
C SER A 450 -16.94 12.71 -3.04
N SER A 451 -16.76 13.90 -3.64
CA SER A 451 -16.32 14.02 -5.03
C SER A 451 -14.89 13.49 -5.25
N ALA A 452 -14.04 13.51 -4.21
CA ALA A 452 -12.67 13.01 -4.29
C ALA A 452 -12.65 11.47 -4.42
N ASP A 453 -13.52 10.78 -3.68
CA ASP A 453 -13.64 9.32 -3.78
C ASP A 453 -14.29 8.88 -5.10
N ALA A 454 -15.24 9.66 -5.63
CA ALA A 454 -15.77 9.45 -6.98
C ALA A 454 -14.70 9.61 -8.07
N ALA A 455 -13.86 10.65 -7.96
CA ALA A 455 -12.73 10.86 -8.88
C ALA A 455 -11.68 9.72 -8.75
N PHE A 456 -11.43 9.23 -7.54
CA PHE A 456 -10.58 8.07 -7.32
C PHE A 456 -11.11 6.82 -8.05
N VAL A 457 -12.42 6.55 -8.00
CA VAL A 457 -13.01 5.39 -8.69
C VAL A 457 -12.94 5.52 -10.20
N HIS A 458 -13.15 6.73 -10.74
CA HIS A 458 -12.91 7.01 -12.16
C HIS A 458 -11.46 6.67 -12.56
N ASP A 459 -10.48 7.16 -11.80
CA ASP A 459 -9.06 6.89 -12.06
C ASP A 459 -8.72 5.41 -11.87
N LEU A 460 -9.34 4.73 -10.91
CA LEU A 460 -9.14 3.31 -10.64
C LEU A 460 -9.59 2.46 -11.83
N ALA A 461 -10.76 2.76 -12.40
CA ALA A 461 -11.28 2.08 -13.59
C ALA A 461 -10.35 2.28 -14.80
N ALA A 462 -9.85 3.50 -15.00
CA ALA A 462 -8.93 3.80 -16.09
C ALA A 462 -7.58 3.10 -15.91
N VAL A 463 -6.98 3.16 -14.73
CA VAL A 463 -5.62 2.63 -14.47
C VAL A 463 -5.59 1.09 -14.51
N TYR A 464 -6.60 0.43 -13.94
CA TYR A 464 -6.56 -1.02 -13.75
C TYR A 464 -7.36 -1.80 -14.77
N PHE A 465 -8.36 -1.20 -15.40
CA PHE A 465 -9.27 -1.92 -16.29
C PHE A 465 -9.36 -1.31 -17.68
N ASP A 466 -8.68 -0.19 -17.94
CA ASP A 466 -8.76 0.56 -19.21
C ASP A 466 -10.21 0.94 -19.57
N ARG A 467 -11.02 1.27 -18.55
CA ARG A 467 -12.43 1.64 -18.72
C ARG A 467 -12.68 3.07 -18.26
N ARG A 468 -13.55 3.78 -18.98
CA ARG A 468 -14.10 5.07 -18.53
C ARG A 468 -15.30 4.82 -17.63
N ALA A 469 -15.26 5.33 -16.41
CA ALA A 469 -16.36 5.23 -15.46
C ALA A 469 -16.89 6.61 -15.07
N ARG A 470 -18.20 6.77 -15.03
CA ARG A 470 -18.87 7.95 -14.48
C ARG A 470 -19.56 7.55 -13.19
N VAL A 471 -19.16 8.19 -12.10
CA VAL A 471 -19.71 7.94 -10.77
C VAL A 471 -20.74 9.02 -10.44
N ASP A 472 -21.97 8.59 -10.16
CA ASP A 472 -23.02 9.46 -9.68
C ASP A 472 -22.96 9.48 -8.14
N VAL A 473 -22.37 10.55 -7.61
CA VAL A 473 -22.30 10.84 -6.17
C VAL A 473 -23.72 11.02 -5.64
N LYS A 474 -23.99 10.55 -4.41
CA LYS A 474 -25.28 10.75 -3.77
C LYS A 474 -25.54 12.26 -3.65
N GLY A 475 -26.68 12.71 -4.16
CA GLY A 475 -27.09 14.11 -4.15
C GLY A 475 -28.54 14.21 -3.71
N LEU A 476 -28.86 15.26 -2.96
CA LEU A 476 -30.24 15.55 -2.58
C LEU A 476 -30.81 16.57 -3.57
N GLU A 477 -31.80 16.16 -4.35
CA GLU A 477 -32.57 17.08 -5.19
C GLU A 477 -33.89 17.43 -4.48
N VAL A 478 -34.02 18.69 -4.08
CA VAL A 478 -35.23 19.21 -3.44
C VAL A 478 -35.91 20.15 -4.43
N CYS A 479 -37.10 19.78 -4.93
CA CYS A 479 -37.89 20.59 -5.86
C CYS A 479 -37.14 21.00 -7.14
N GLY A 480 -36.29 20.12 -7.69
CA GLY A 480 -35.51 20.39 -8.91
C GLY A 480 -34.21 21.18 -8.69
N VAL A 481 -33.87 21.51 -7.44
CA VAL A 481 -32.58 22.10 -7.08
C VAL A 481 -31.71 21.04 -6.43
N ARG A 482 -30.52 20.81 -6.99
CA ARG A 482 -29.50 19.94 -6.40
C ARG A 482 -28.83 20.68 -5.23
N VAL A 483 -28.92 20.11 -4.05
CA VAL A 483 -28.21 20.57 -2.85
C VAL A 483 -26.80 19.97 -2.93
N CYS A 484 -25.80 20.83 -3.10
CA CYS A 484 -24.38 20.46 -3.13
C CYS A 484 -23.72 20.67 -1.77
#